data_AF-A0A2T6E571-F1
#
_entry.id   AF-A0A2T6E571-F1
#
_cell.length_a   1.000
_cell.length_b   1.000
_cell.length_c   1.000
_cell.angle_alpha   90.00
_cell.angle_beta   90.00
_cell.angle_gamma   90.00
#
_symmetry.space_group_name_H-M   'P 1'
#
loop_
_entity.id
_entity.type
_entity.pdbx_description
1 polymer ?
#
loop_
_entity_poly.entity_id
_entity_poly.type
_entity_poly.pdbx_seq_one_letter_code
_entity_poly.pdbx_strand_id
1 'polypeptide(L)'
;MNISIRPLLGTCLALLALATGNANASLLSDDQIEQCGCDYVVPENQYRTDGEALGIEPGQSICFAAGAEYRKILLENLNGTEEDRITVKNCGGQAHIDHGLYVSQSSQFNILGNGDPEVEYGLRVRTESSYFMSLGNFSTNFEVAHVEVAGYHPYGIGPDNGFAGIGVKTLPKCDHSADRDVWNAYDVRIHDNYIHDTGGEGMYIGHGFYDGRVEKWCKGDPNATPTLPHAIRGLRVYNNLVERVGYDGIQVKNADTDAQIYNNTIIDYGNLDDGNHNEGLFVGDGTEALIFNNYVEDGPGFGIQANFFGNTSVFNNVVVNAEQGGIYFNNNSVHFSNEKDGLIRFYHNTVINSGGAGFTAYTPQDVEVYNNIFASPTQGRMPRGSNLDVQGNLVTTSPESVGFVDLANNDFHLLDNSAAINRGLYQSLVSDDFDGKQRHDGAPDIGAYEYGTALVEGKMDLSNASVTALNDWTTNAVGLIDEQTAAGDPRNGNGQDVVSNFVSNRGDQAISALIDLGQPHSLNDICFYDRNGHSDMRIETGAEGNWTVAVSDALDTYRQWRCQSVNVSSRYIKVTLDNGLASMPEIVLYGLQ
;
A
#
# COMPACT_ATOMS: atom_id res chain seq x y z
N MET A 1 -31.53 -67.06 -18.06
CA MET A 1 -31.13 -65.67 -18.34
C MET A 1 -32.14 -64.79 -17.63
N ASN A 2 -32.00 -64.43 -16.35
CA ASN A 2 -30.94 -63.71 -15.62
C ASN A 2 -30.78 -62.25 -16.05
N ILE A 3 -30.86 -61.35 -15.04
CA ILE A 3 -30.45 -59.92 -14.96
C ILE A 3 -31.60 -58.91 -15.26
N SER A 4 -31.89 -57.81 -14.52
CA SER A 4 -31.53 -57.28 -13.19
C SER A 4 -32.24 -55.92 -12.93
N ILE A 5 -32.98 -55.78 -11.81
CA ILE A 5 -32.94 -54.75 -10.75
C ILE A 5 -32.74 -53.23 -11.07
N ARG A 6 -33.84 -52.46 -10.85
CA ARG A 6 -34.08 -51.12 -10.19
C ARG A 6 -33.17 -49.86 -10.46
N PRO A 7 -33.41 -48.67 -9.84
CA PRO A 7 -34.26 -47.56 -10.34
C PRO A 7 -33.53 -46.18 -10.34
N LEU A 8 -34.14 -45.09 -10.81
CA LEU A 8 -33.67 -43.73 -10.51
C LEU A 8 -34.82 -42.79 -10.12
N LEU A 9 -34.64 -42.21 -8.93
CA LEU A 9 -35.40 -41.16 -8.25
C LEU A 9 -35.40 -39.85 -9.04
N GLY A 10 -36.36 -38.97 -8.71
CA GLY A 10 -36.15 -37.53 -8.85
C GLY A 10 -37.41 -36.69 -9.04
N THR A 11 -38.35 -36.72 -8.10
CA THR A 11 -39.40 -35.71 -7.99
C THR A 11 -38.80 -34.36 -7.61
N CYS A 12 -38.81 -33.40 -8.53
CA CYS A 12 -38.51 -32.00 -8.25
C CYS A 12 -39.79 -31.34 -7.72
N LEU A 13 -39.88 -31.18 -6.40
CA LEU A 13 -40.96 -30.45 -5.73
C LEU A 13 -40.48 -29.00 -5.57
N ALA A 14 -40.90 -28.12 -6.48
CA ALA A 14 -40.69 -26.69 -6.32
C ALA A 14 -41.58 -26.19 -5.16
N LEU A 15 -40.96 -25.89 -4.03
CA LEU A 15 -41.62 -25.22 -2.91
C LEU A 15 -41.66 -23.72 -3.23
N LEU A 16 -42.78 -23.26 -3.78
CA LEU A 16 -43.04 -21.84 -3.96
C LEU A 16 -43.40 -21.24 -2.59
N ALA A 17 -42.41 -20.69 -1.88
CA ALA A 17 -42.67 -19.87 -0.71
C ALA A 17 -43.16 -18.49 -1.17
N LEU A 18 -44.47 -18.28 -1.12
CA LEU A 18 -45.11 -16.98 -1.27
C LEU A 18 -44.80 -16.14 -0.03
N ALA A 19 -43.74 -15.33 -0.10
CA ALA A 19 -43.54 -14.21 0.82
C ALA A 19 -44.43 -13.04 0.37
N THR A 20 -45.49 -12.77 1.13
CA THR A 20 -46.37 -11.63 0.91
C THR A 20 -45.83 -10.38 1.62
N GLY A 21 -45.48 -9.35 0.84
CA GLY A 21 -45.74 -7.95 1.20
C GLY A 21 -44.60 -7.13 1.84
N ASN A 22 -43.68 -6.65 1.01
CA ASN A 22 -43.39 -5.22 0.78
C ASN A 22 -42.25 -5.13 -0.25
N ALA A 23 -42.60 -5.26 -1.54
CA ALA A 23 -41.65 -4.97 -2.59
C ALA A 23 -41.50 -3.44 -2.68
N ASN A 24 -40.55 -2.88 -1.94
CA ASN A 24 -39.89 -1.67 -2.40
C ASN A 24 -39.23 -2.07 -3.73
N ALA A 25 -39.74 -1.53 -4.85
CA ALA A 25 -39.14 -1.75 -6.14
C ALA A 25 -37.68 -1.29 -6.05
N SER A 26 -36.74 -2.18 -6.33
CA SER A 26 -35.33 -1.81 -6.49
C SER A 26 -35.24 -0.68 -7.51
N LEU A 27 -34.47 0.36 -7.19
CA LEU A 27 -34.17 1.44 -8.14
C LEU A 27 -33.30 0.96 -9.31
N LEU A 28 -32.63 -0.17 -9.14
CA LEU A 28 -31.88 -0.86 -10.18
C LEU A 28 -32.81 -1.81 -10.94
N SER A 29 -32.69 -1.84 -12.27
CA SER A 29 -33.30 -2.89 -13.10
C SER A 29 -32.61 -4.23 -12.88
N ASP A 30 -33.30 -5.33 -13.25
CA ASP A 30 -32.73 -6.68 -13.17
C ASP A 30 -31.38 -6.77 -13.92
N ASP A 31 -31.28 -6.15 -15.11
CA ASP A 31 -30.04 -6.07 -15.88
C ASP A 31 -28.90 -5.34 -15.12
N GLN A 32 -29.21 -4.30 -14.34
CA GLN A 32 -28.21 -3.57 -13.56
C GLN A 32 -27.76 -4.39 -12.35
N ILE A 33 -28.68 -5.09 -11.69
CA ILE A 33 -28.37 -6.00 -10.58
C ILE A 33 -27.43 -7.11 -11.05
N GLU A 34 -27.71 -7.70 -12.22
CA GLU A 34 -26.85 -8.73 -12.82
C GLU A 34 -25.48 -8.15 -13.22
N GLN A 35 -25.45 -6.98 -13.87
CA GLN A 35 -24.21 -6.32 -14.29
C GLN A 35 -23.30 -5.99 -13.10
N CYS A 36 -23.86 -5.50 -12.00
CA CYS A 36 -23.11 -5.21 -10.78
C CYS A 36 -22.78 -6.47 -9.97
N GLY A 37 -23.35 -7.63 -10.30
CA GLY A 37 -23.22 -8.86 -9.53
C GLY A 37 -23.67 -8.68 -8.09
N CYS A 38 -24.91 -8.20 -7.90
CA CYS A 38 -25.49 -7.95 -6.58
C CYS A 38 -26.34 -9.13 -6.11
N ASP A 39 -25.97 -9.76 -4.99
CA ASP A 39 -26.79 -10.80 -4.35
C ASP A 39 -27.92 -10.18 -3.51
N TYR A 40 -27.65 -9.02 -2.91
CA TYR A 40 -28.63 -8.27 -2.12
C TYR A 40 -28.50 -6.78 -2.39
N VAL A 41 -29.60 -6.12 -2.77
CA VAL A 41 -29.64 -4.65 -2.90
C VAL A 41 -30.28 -4.07 -1.65
N VAL A 42 -29.58 -3.17 -0.98
CA VAL A 42 -30.09 -2.50 0.22
C VAL A 42 -31.28 -1.60 -0.17
N PRO A 43 -32.48 -1.82 0.39
CA PRO A 43 -33.63 -0.97 0.14
C PRO A 43 -33.42 0.46 0.65
N GLU A 44 -34.06 1.42 -0.01
CA GLU A 44 -34.11 2.80 0.47
C GLU A 44 -34.59 2.89 1.93
N ASN A 45 -33.98 3.80 2.69
CA ASN A 45 -34.30 4.04 4.10
C ASN A 45 -34.18 2.80 5.02
N GLN A 46 -33.58 1.70 4.56
CA GLN A 46 -33.30 0.56 5.43
C GLN A 46 -32.16 0.90 6.39
N TYR A 47 -32.50 1.01 7.67
CA TYR A 47 -31.51 1.31 8.70
C TYR A 47 -30.55 0.14 8.97
N ARG A 48 -31.06 -1.10 9.04
CA ARG A 48 -30.28 -2.26 9.49
C ARG A 48 -30.26 -3.35 8.43
N THR A 49 -29.07 -3.80 8.09
CA THR A 49 -28.79 -4.95 7.21
C THR A 49 -28.01 -5.98 8.02
N ASP A 50 -28.72 -7.00 8.47
CA ASP A 50 -28.19 -8.09 9.29
C ASP A 50 -27.94 -9.31 8.38
N GLY A 51 -26.65 -9.60 8.12
CA GLY A 51 -26.23 -10.64 7.18
C GLY A 51 -26.73 -12.02 7.56
N GLU A 52 -26.71 -12.36 8.85
CA GLU A 52 -27.21 -13.65 9.35
C GLU A 52 -28.73 -13.76 9.16
N ALA A 53 -29.48 -12.71 9.51
CA ALA A 53 -30.93 -12.71 9.36
C ALA A 53 -31.40 -12.75 7.90
N LEU A 54 -30.59 -12.19 6.98
CA LEU A 54 -30.82 -12.18 5.55
C LEU A 54 -30.30 -13.46 4.85
N GLY A 55 -29.53 -14.30 5.55
CA GLY A 55 -28.91 -15.49 4.97
C GLY A 55 -27.83 -15.16 3.94
N ILE A 56 -27.09 -14.07 4.14
CA ILE A 56 -25.94 -13.71 3.31
C ILE A 56 -24.80 -14.70 3.59
N GLU A 57 -24.37 -15.41 2.55
CA GLU A 57 -23.31 -16.40 2.59
C GLU A 57 -21.94 -15.78 2.23
N PRO A 58 -20.81 -16.39 2.63
CA PRO A 58 -19.47 -16.01 2.17
C PRO A 58 -19.39 -15.83 0.65
N GLY A 59 -18.65 -14.82 0.20
CA GLY A 59 -18.48 -14.46 -1.21
C GLY A 59 -19.59 -13.62 -1.82
N GLN A 60 -20.73 -13.45 -1.14
CA GLN A 60 -21.85 -12.68 -1.67
C GLN A 60 -21.63 -11.15 -1.58
N SER A 61 -22.31 -10.43 -2.47
CA SER A 61 -22.27 -8.97 -2.57
C SER A 61 -23.55 -8.30 -2.06
N ILE A 62 -23.38 -7.27 -1.21
CA ILE A 62 -24.40 -6.33 -0.76
C ILE A 62 -24.21 -5.01 -1.50
N CYS A 63 -25.22 -4.56 -2.24
CA CYS A 63 -25.14 -3.38 -3.09
C CYS A 63 -25.98 -2.22 -2.60
N PHE A 64 -25.41 -1.02 -2.66
CA PHE A 64 -26.10 0.26 -2.54
C PHE A 64 -26.35 0.85 -3.93
N ALA A 65 -27.61 1.06 -4.29
CA ALA A 65 -28.00 1.60 -5.58
C ALA A 65 -27.76 3.11 -5.63
N ALA A 66 -27.20 3.61 -6.74
CA ALA A 66 -27.17 5.04 -7.00
C ALA A 66 -28.59 5.63 -7.10
N GLY A 67 -28.77 6.85 -6.60
CA GLY A 67 -30.06 7.53 -6.58
C GLY A 67 -31.03 7.10 -5.48
N ALA A 68 -30.69 6.07 -4.70
CA ALA A 68 -31.44 5.66 -3.52
C ALA A 68 -31.19 6.59 -2.33
N GLU A 69 -32.24 6.86 -1.55
CA GLU A 69 -32.10 7.60 -0.30
C GLU A 69 -31.70 6.66 0.85
N TYR A 70 -30.41 6.67 1.21
CA TYR A 70 -29.90 6.01 2.41
C TYR A 70 -29.66 7.01 3.52
N ARG A 71 -30.24 6.73 4.69
CA ARG A 71 -29.93 7.44 5.93
C ARG A 71 -28.94 6.61 6.73
N LYS A 72 -29.03 6.66 8.05
CA LYS A 72 -28.14 5.90 8.93
C LYS A 72 -28.16 4.41 8.55
N ILE A 73 -27.00 3.83 8.28
CA ILE A 73 -26.84 2.41 7.93
C ILE A 73 -26.13 1.67 9.05
N LEU A 74 -26.66 0.52 9.45
CA LEU A 74 -26.00 -0.46 10.30
C LEU A 74 -25.89 -1.78 9.54
N LEU A 75 -24.65 -2.15 9.22
CA LEU A 75 -24.28 -3.46 8.71
C LEU A 75 -23.83 -4.33 9.88
N GLU A 76 -24.39 -5.51 10.02
CA GLU A 76 -23.99 -6.42 11.09
C GLU A 76 -24.04 -7.88 10.69
N ASN A 77 -23.26 -8.69 11.41
CA ASN A 77 -23.15 -10.13 11.17
C ASN A 77 -22.75 -10.47 9.72
N LEU A 78 -21.92 -9.64 9.09
CA LEU A 78 -21.30 -9.96 7.81
C LEU A 78 -20.10 -10.86 8.10
N ASN A 79 -20.28 -12.17 7.97
CA ASN A 79 -19.25 -13.16 8.31
C ASN A 79 -18.90 -13.99 7.07
N GLY A 80 -17.87 -13.54 6.34
CA GLY A 80 -17.29 -14.28 5.21
C GLY A 80 -16.23 -15.29 5.63
N THR A 81 -15.43 -15.74 4.67
CA THR A 81 -14.19 -16.50 4.91
C THR A 81 -12.98 -15.75 4.35
N GLU A 82 -11.77 -16.24 4.63
CA GLU A 82 -10.55 -15.65 4.08
C GLU A 82 -10.53 -15.70 2.54
N GLU A 83 -11.02 -16.81 1.97
CA GLU A 83 -11.12 -17.02 0.53
C GLU A 83 -12.33 -16.32 -0.10
N ASP A 84 -13.46 -16.25 0.61
CA ASP A 84 -14.74 -15.76 0.11
C ASP A 84 -15.31 -14.67 1.04
N ARG A 85 -14.73 -13.48 0.96
CA ARG A 85 -15.19 -12.31 1.72
C ARG A 85 -16.54 -11.80 1.24
N ILE A 86 -17.38 -11.35 2.16
CA ILE A 86 -18.61 -10.62 1.80
C ILE A 86 -18.22 -9.22 1.29
N THR A 87 -18.75 -8.79 0.16
CA THR A 87 -18.41 -7.49 -0.43
C THR A 87 -19.59 -6.53 -0.35
N VAL A 88 -19.38 -5.35 0.23
CA VAL A 88 -20.33 -4.26 0.24
C VAL A 88 -19.88 -3.22 -0.78
N LYS A 89 -20.74 -2.84 -1.73
CA LYS A 89 -20.35 -1.95 -2.84
C LYS A 89 -21.48 -1.06 -3.35
N ASN A 90 -21.16 -0.06 -4.14
CA ASN A 90 -22.14 0.71 -4.91
C ASN A 90 -22.53 0.00 -6.22
N CYS A 91 -23.64 0.41 -6.83
CA CYS A 91 -24.06 -0.05 -8.15
C CYS A 91 -24.81 1.06 -8.92
N GLY A 92 -24.48 1.22 -10.19
CA GLY A 92 -25.14 2.15 -11.12
C GLY A 92 -24.80 3.63 -10.90
N GLY A 93 -23.67 3.91 -10.26
CA GLY A 93 -23.17 5.25 -9.94
C GLY A 93 -22.76 5.39 -8.47
N GLN A 94 -22.60 6.64 -8.01
CA GLN A 94 -22.32 6.94 -6.61
C GLN A 94 -23.60 6.78 -5.75
N ALA A 95 -23.53 5.99 -4.68
CA ALA A 95 -24.57 5.86 -3.68
C ALA A 95 -24.31 6.79 -2.49
N HIS A 96 -25.34 7.48 -2.02
CA HIS A 96 -25.24 8.48 -0.97
C HIS A 96 -25.84 7.97 0.34
N ILE A 97 -25.05 7.97 1.41
CA ILE A 97 -25.42 7.53 2.75
C ILE A 97 -25.30 8.70 3.71
N ASP A 98 -26.44 9.20 4.18
CA ASP A 98 -26.50 10.27 5.18
C ASP A 98 -26.59 9.71 6.60
N HIS A 99 -26.16 10.49 7.60
CA HIS A 99 -26.18 10.11 9.04
C HIS A 99 -25.29 8.89 9.40
N GLY A 100 -24.34 8.54 8.53
CA GLY A 100 -23.25 7.60 8.80
C GLY A 100 -23.51 6.12 8.52
N LEU A 101 -22.42 5.37 8.33
CA LEU A 101 -22.36 3.92 8.11
C LEU A 101 -21.65 3.24 9.28
N TYR A 102 -22.31 2.26 9.88
CA TYR A 102 -21.82 1.55 11.06
C TYR A 102 -21.68 0.06 10.75
N VAL A 103 -20.57 -0.54 11.17
CA VAL A 103 -20.33 -1.99 11.07
C VAL A 103 -20.14 -2.58 12.46
N SER A 104 -20.80 -3.69 12.73
CA SER A 104 -20.80 -4.36 14.02
C SER A 104 -20.72 -5.87 13.86
N GLN A 105 -19.98 -6.56 14.74
CA GLN A 105 -19.95 -8.03 14.84
C GLN A 105 -19.73 -8.73 13.49
N SER A 106 -18.82 -8.19 12.66
CA SER A 106 -18.61 -8.67 11.30
C SER A 106 -17.16 -9.09 11.08
N SER A 107 -16.91 -10.13 10.29
CA SER A 107 -15.58 -10.62 9.98
C SER A 107 -15.44 -11.04 8.52
N GLN A 108 -14.25 -10.84 7.94
CA GLN A 108 -13.95 -11.23 6.55
C GLN A 108 -14.91 -10.58 5.54
N PHE A 109 -14.92 -9.24 5.52
CA PHE A 109 -15.78 -8.46 4.64
C PHE A 109 -15.01 -7.26 4.05
N ASN A 110 -15.46 -6.78 2.89
CA ASN A 110 -14.90 -5.60 2.24
C ASN A 110 -16.00 -4.54 2.05
N ILE A 111 -15.66 -3.27 2.17
CA ILE A 111 -16.49 -2.13 1.76
C ILE A 111 -15.73 -1.42 0.64
N LEU A 112 -16.21 -1.58 -0.59
CA LEU A 112 -15.52 -1.13 -1.80
C LEU A 112 -16.44 -0.22 -2.61
N GLY A 113 -16.10 1.07 -2.70
CA GLY A 113 -16.83 2.03 -3.53
C GLY A 113 -16.43 2.03 -5.01
N ASN A 114 -15.77 0.99 -5.52
CA ASN A 114 -15.43 0.85 -6.94
C ASN A 114 -16.36 -0.16 -7.66
N GLY A 115 -17.60 -0.34 -7.16
CA GLY A 115 -18.57 -1.27 -7.74
C GLY A 115 -19.14 -0.82 -9.10
N ASP A 116 -18.94 0.46 -9.45
CA ASP A 116 -19.20 1.00 -10.78
C ASP A 116 -17.87 1.52 -11.36
N PRO A 117 -17.39 1.00 -12.52
CA PRO A 117 -16.08 1.34 -13.06
C PRO A 117 -15.94 2.80 -13.53
N GLU A 118 -17.06 3.53 -13.70
CA GLU A 118 -17.04 4.94 -14.10
C GLU A 118 -16.99 5.90 -12.89
N VAL A 119 -16.95 5.36 -11.66
CA VAL A 119 -16.95 6.14 -10.43
C VAL A 119 -15.80 5.72 -9.52
N GLU A 120 -14.89 6.65 -9.24
CA GLU A 120 -13.73 6.42 -8.38
C GLU A 120 -14.09 6.25 -6.89
N TYR A 121 -15.03 7.04 -6.38
CA TYR A 121 -15.54 6.96 -5.01
C TYR A 121 -17.05 6.73 -4.99
N GLY A 122 -17.46 5.47 -5.10
CA GLY A 122 -18.86 5.10 -5.33
C GLY A 122 -19.73 5.03 -4.09
N LEU A 123 -19.15 5.01 -2.89
CA LEU A 123 -19.88 5.15 -1.64
C LEU A 123 -19.55 6.50 -1.02
N ARG A 124 -20.55 7.38 -0.95
CA ARG A 124 -20.41 8.68 -0.27
C ARG A 124 -21.11 8.66 1.07
N VAL A 125 -20.37 8.94 2.15
CA VAL A 125 -20.89 8.91 3.51
C VAL A 125 -20.82 10.29 4.13
N ARG A 126 -21.93 10.75 4.73
CA ARG A 126 -22.06 12.03 5.44
C ARG A 126 -22.68 11.85 6.81
N THR A 127 -22.38 12.72 7.77
CA THR A 127 -23.03 12.72 9.08
C THR A 127 -22.94 14.09 9.76
N GLU A 128 -23.82 14.33 10.72
CA GLU A 128 -23.93 15.63 11.43
C GLU A 128 -23.25 15.61 12.81
N SER A 129 -23.12 14.46 13.48
CA SER A 129 -22.84 14.45 14.92
C SER A 129 -21.94 13.31 15.42
N SER A 130 -21.43 12.45 14.55
CA SER A 130 -20.74 11.21 14.93
C SER A 130 -19.61 10.88 13.98
N TYR A 131 -19.09 9.67 14.08
CA TYR A 131 -18.23 9.10 13.05
C TYR A 131 -19.00 8.95 11.74
N PHE A 132 -18.37 9.27 10.62
CA PHE A 132 -18.99 9.07 9.30
C PHE A 132 -19.07 7.58 9.02
N MET A 133 -17.95 6.87 9.19
CA MET A 133 -17.89 5.42 9.23
C MET A 133 -17.39 4.94 10.58
N SER A 134 -18.06 3.95 11.17
CA SER A 134 -17.62 3.32 12.42
C SER A 134 -17.54 1.81 12.25
N LEU A 135 -16.33 1.28 12.21
CA LEU A 135 -16.04 -0.16 12.15
C LEU A 135 -15.59 -0.61 13.54
N GLY A 136 -16.44 -1.36 14.23
CA GLY A 136 -16.21 -1.68 15.64
C GLY A 136 -17.05 -2.82 16.16
N ASN A 137 -17.21 -2.85 17.49
CA ASN A 137 -17.97 -3.88 18.21
C ASN A 137 -17.64 -5.31 17.75
N PHE A 138 -16.36 -5.68 17.88
CA PHE A 138 -15.79 -6.97 17.50
C PHE A 138 -15.73 -7.24 15.99
N SER A 139 -15.65 -6.20 15.16
CA SER A 139 -15.40 -6.37 13.72
C SER A 139 -13.92 -6.47 13.38
N THR A 140 -13.54 -7.36 12.47
CA THR A 140 -12.13 -7.69 12.14
C THR A 140 -12.00 -8.21 10.70
N ASN A 141 -10.77 -8.27 10.16
CA ASN A 141 -10.45 -8.82 8.84
C ASN A 141 -11.27 -8.15 7.74
N PHE A 142 -11.01 -6.87 7.52
CA PHE A 142 -11.79 -6.09 6.58
C PHE A 142 -10.97 -5.08 5.80
N GLU A 143 -11.54 -4.71 4.66
CA GLU A 143 -11.02 -3.69 3.74
C GLU A 143 -12.05 -2.57 3.59
N VAL A 144 -11.57 -1.32 3.59
CA VAL A 144 -12.36 -0.14 3.23
C VAL A 144 -11.61 0.63 2.16
N ALA A 145 -12.17 0.67 0.95
CA ALA A 145 -11.55 1.37 -0.16
C ALA A 145 -12.55 2.06 -1.08
N HIS A 146 -12.08 3.09 -1.79
CA HIS A 146 -12.88 3.85 -2.75
C HIS A 146 -14.12 4.51 -2.12
N VAL A 147 -14.04 4.93 -0.86
CA VAL A 147 -15.12 5.63 -0.16
C VAL A 147 -14.84 7.13 -0.09
N GLU A 148 -15.85 7.95 -0.38
CA GLU A 148 -15.85 9.38 -0.11
C GLU A 148 -16.50 9.63 1.27
N VAL A 149 -15.74 10.16 2.21
CA VAL A 149 -16.26 10.69 3.47
C VAL A 149 -16.29 12.20 3.38
N ALA A 150 -17.48 12.79 3.36
CA ALA A 150 -17.67 14.19 3.01
C ALA A 150 -18.50 14.93 4.05
N GLY A 151 -17.88 15.79 4.86
CA GLY A 151 -18.61 16.69 5.74
C GLY A 151 -19.55 17.65 5.01
N TYR A 152 -20.50 18.21 5.76
CA TYR A 152 -21.45 19.21 5.23
C TYR A 152 -20.86 20.61 5.12
N HIS A 153 -19.80 20.89 5.89
CA HIS A 153 -19.24 22.21 6.05
C HIS A 153 -17.76 22.20 5.65
N PRO A 154 -17.32 23.11 4.76
CA PRO A 154 -15.91 23.23 4.40
C PRO A 154 -15.02 23.34 5.65
N TYR A 155 -13.86 22.69 5.62
CA TYR A 155 -12.90 22.64 6.74
C TYR A 155 -13.43 21.97 8.01
N GLY A 156 -14.60 21.32 7.94
CA GLY A 156 -15.26 20.78 9.13
C GLY A 156 -15.73 21.86 10.10
N ILE A 157 -15.86 23.12 9.68
CA ILE A 157 -16.24 24.24 10.56
C ILE A 157 -17.70 24.62 10.33
N GLY A 158 -18.56 24.27 11.28
CA GLY A 158 -19.98 24.64 11.23
C GLY A 158 -20.80 23.91 12.30
N PRO A 159 -22.11 24.20 12.40
CA PRO A 159 -23.03 23.26 13.05
C PRO A 159 -22.95 21.91 12.33
N ASP A 160 -23.31 20.81 12.97
CA ASP A 160 -23.54 19.55 12.25
C ASP A 160 -22.32 19.03 11.45
N ASN A 161 -21.10 19.23 11.97
CA ASN A 161 -19.85 18.95 11.28
C ASN A 161 -19.31 17.51 11.41
N GLY A 162 -20.05 16.60 12.06
CA GLY A 162 -19.55 15.25 12.33
C GLY A 162 -18.30 15.26 13.23
N PHE A 163 -17.85 14.09 13.67
CA PHE A 163 -16.60 13.95 14.43
C PHE A 163 -15.52 13.40 13.49
N ALA A 164 -15.07 12.16 13.66
CA ALA A 164 -14.04 11.60 12.81
C ALA A 164 -14.60 10.95 11.54
N GLY A 165 -13.86 11.01 10.43
CA GLY A 165 -14.25 10.38 9.17
C GLY A 165 -14.39 8.86 9.28
N ILE A 166 -13.27 8.13 9.26
CA ILE A 166 -13.27 6.67 9.46
C ILE A 166 -12.79 6.33 10.86
N GLY A 167 -13.67 5.75 11.67
CA GLY A 167 -13.36 5.26 13.01
C GLY A 167 -13.22 3.74 13.05
N VAL A 168 -12.06 3.24 13.48
CA VAL A 168 -11.84 1.80 13.70
C VAL A 168 -11.51 1.54 15.16
N LYS A 169 -12.49 1.02 15.92
CA LYS A 169 -12.26 0.56 17.30
C LYS A 169 -13.44 -0.25 17.83
N THR A 170 -13.13 -1.27 18.62
CA THR A 170 -14.05 -1.82 19.62
C THR A 170 -13.86 -1.04 20.92
N LEU A 171 -14.93 -0.39 21.39
CA LEU A 171 -14.89 0.28 22.70
C LEU A 171 -14.62 -0.75 23.80
N PRO A 172 -13.73 -0.44 24.78
CA PRO A 172 -13.52 -1.32 25.91
C PRO A 172 -14.83 -1.60 26.67
N LYS A 173 -15.00 -2.85 27.12
CA LYS A 173 -16.21 -3.31 27.82
C LYS A 173 -15.90 -3.57 29.29
N CYS A 174 -16.87 -3.30 30.16
CA CYS A 174 -16.69 -3.49 31.61
C CYS A 174 -16.47 -4.96 32.02
N ASP A 175 -16.82 -5.90 31.14
CA ASP A 175 -16.57 -7.33 31.31
C ASP A 175 -15.19 -7.77 30.76
N HIS A 176 -14.35 -6.83 30.30
CA HIS A 176 -13.03 -7.06 29.73
C HIS A 176 -13.01 -7.92 28.45
N SER A 177 -14.17 -8.18 27.84
CA SER A 177 -14.25 -9.01 26.61
C SER A 177 -13.56 -8.39 25.40
N ALA A 178 -13.35 -7.07 25.41
CA ALA A 178 -12.67 -6.31 24.37
C ALA A 178 -11.23 -5.92 24.73
N ASP A 179 -10.66 -6.52 25.77
CA ASP A 179 -9.30 -6.20 26.19
C ASP A 179 -8.26 -6.89 25.28
N ARG A 180 -7.09 -6.28 25.04
CA ARG A 180 -6.06 -6.81 24.10
C ARG A 180 -5.52 -8.21 24.41
N ASP A 181 -5.67 -8.69 25.64
CA ASP A 181 -5.29 -10.07 26.01
C ASP A 181 -6.43 -11.08 25.79
N VAL A 182 -7.61 -10.59 25.39
CA VAL A 182 -8.83 -11.38 25.16
C VAL A 182 -9.27 -11.33 23.69
N TRP A 183 -9.30 -10.14 23.09
CA TRP A 183 -9.68 -9.95 21.70
C TRP A 183 -8.81 -8.88 21.03
N ASN A 184 -8.44 -9.12 19.77
CA ASN A 184 -7.72 -8.16 18.93
C ASN A 184 -8.37 -8.11 17.54
N ALA A 185 -8.24 -6.97 16.88
CA ALA A 185 -8.58 -6.86 15.47
C ALA A 185 -7.39 -7.28 14.61
N TYR A 186 -7.65 -7.91 13.48
CA TYR A 186 -6.65 -8.43 12.55
C TYR A 186 -6.95 -7.96 11.13
N ASP A 187 -5.90 -7.80 10.32
CA ASP A 187 -5.99 -7.55 8.87
C ASP A 187 -7.00 -6.46 8.52
N VAL A 188 -6.73 -5.27 9.04
CA VAL A 188 -7.52 -4.05 8.79
C VAL A 188 -6.82 -3.26 7.69
N ARG A 189 -7.51 -3.05 6.57
CA ARG A 189 -7.00 -2.31 5.41
C ARG A 189 -7.90 -1.13 5.11
N ILE A 190 -7.30 0.07 5.01
CA ILE A 190 -8.02 1.31 4.70
C ILE A 190 -7.20 2.05 3.65
N HIS A 191 -7.69 2.08 2.42
CA HIS A 191 -6.92 2.67 1.32
C HIS A 191 -7.73 3.24 0.17
N ASP A 192 -7.09 4.11 -0.63
CA ASP A 192 -7.71 4.72 -1.81
C ASP A 192 -9.07 5.39 -1.47
N ASN A 193 -9.16 6.00 -0.28
CA ASN A 193 -10.34 6.74 0.16
C ASN A 193 -10.10 8.25 0.05
N TYR A 194 -11.19 8.99 -0.12
CA TYR A 194 -11.19 10.44 -0.07
C TYR A 194 -11.97 10.91 1.16
N ILE A 195 -11.27 11.51 2.12
CA ILE A 195 -11.84 11.92 3.41
C ILE A 195 -11.65 13.42 3.55
N HIS A 196 -12.75 14.16 3.64
CA HIS A 196 -12.65 15.60 3.69
C HIS A 196 -13.75 16.29 4.49
N ASP A 197 -13.41 17.50 4.93
CA ASP A 197 -14.35 18.42 5.57
C ASP A 197 -14.97 17.83 6.87
N THR A 198 -14.23 16.94 7.55
CA THR A 198 -14.68 16.34 8.82
C THR A 198 -14.49 17.32 9.98
N GLY A 199 -15.46 17.38 10.90
CA GLY A 199 -15.39 18.27 12.07
C GLY A 199 -14.39 17.83 13.13
N GLY A 200 -13.97 16.58 13.14
CA GLY A 200 -12.91 16.03 13.98
C GLY A 200 -11.76 15.49 13.12
N GLU A 201 -11.26 14.30 13.46
CA GLU A 201 -10.15 13.68 12.74
C GLU A 201 -10.56 13.20 11.34
N GLY A 202 -9.62 13.06 10.41
CA GLY A 202 -9.88 12.34 9.14
C GLY A 202 -10.06 10.85 9.42
N MET A 203 -9.10 10.25 10.11
CA MET A 203 -9.18 8.87 10.58
C MET A 203 -8.85 8.75 12.07
N TYR A 204 -9.60 7.89 12.77
CA TYR A 204 -9.40 7.58 14.17
C TYR A 204 -9.31 6.05 14.32
N ILE A 205 -8.10 5.52 14.41
CA ILE A 205 -7.83 4.09 14.41
C ILE A 205 -7.24 3.70 15.76
N GLY A 206 -7.92 2.81 16.47
CA GLY A 206 -7.57 2.36 17.81
C GLY A 206 -8.00 3.31 18.93
N HIS A 207 -8.11 2.80 20.15
CA HIS A 207 -8.63 3.55 21.30
C HIS A 207 -7.50 4.13 22.18
N GLY A 208 -7.50 5.44 22.44
CA GLY A 208 -6.30 6.17 22.88
C GLY A 208 -5.79 6.01 24.32
N PHE A 209 -5.95 4.83 24.94
CA PHE A 209 -5.55 4.59 26.34
C PHE A 209 -4.83 3.26 26.49
N TYR A 210 -3.63 3.12 25.91
CA TYR A 210 -2.89 1.85 25.92
C TYR A 210 -2.63 1.31 27.34
N ASP A 211 -2.25 2.14 28.30
CA ASP A 211 -2.03 1.73 29.71
C ASP A 211 -3.33 1.33 30.44
N GLY A 212 -4.46 1.53 29.78
CA GLY A 212 -5.78 1.27 30.31
C GLY A 212 -6.29 2.36 31.24
N ARG A 213 -7.59 2.34 31.45
CA ARG A 213 -8.29 3.20 32.40
C ARG A 213 -9.60 2.55 32.81
N VAL A 214 -10.17 3.00 33.92
CA VAL A 214 -11.57 2.69 34.24
C VAL A 214 -12.46 3.55 33.37
N GLU A 215 -13.11 2.93 32.39
CA GLU A 215 -13.98 3.64 31.45
C GLU A 215 -15.14 4.33 32.14
N LYS A 216 -15.55 5.49 31.60
CA LYS A 216 -16.62 6.32 32.18
C LYS A 216 -17.93 5.53 32.36
N TRP A 217 -18.25 4.65 31.41
CA TRP A 217 -19.45 3.80 31.45
C TRP A 217 -19.33 2.62 32.43
N CYS A 218 -18.14 2.33 32.98
CA CYS A 218 -17.93 1.31 33.99
C CYS A 218 -17.90 1.86 35.43
N LYS A 219 -17.91 3.20 35.61
CA LYS A 219 -17.76 3.87 36.92
C LYS A 219 -18.88 3.59 37.94
N GLY A 220 -19.93 2.85 37.57
CA GLY A 220 -21.01 2.41 38.47
C GLY A 220 -20.79 1.03 39.08
N ASP A 221 -19.83 0.26 38.58
CA ASP A 221 -19.48 -1.05 39.13
C ASP A 221 -18.43 -0.87 40.26
N PRO A 222 -18.73 -1.26 41.52
CA PRO A 222 -17.78 -1.17 42.62
C PRO A 222 -16.52 -2.02 42.42
N ASN A 223 -16.52 -2.95 41.46
CA ASN A 223 -15.39 -3.80 41.10
C ASN A 223 -14.72 -3.40 39.79
N ALA A 224 -15.07 -2.24 39.20
CA ALA A 224 -14.51 -1.80 37.93
C ALA A 224 -12.97 -1.70 38.00
N THR A 225 -12.30 -2.49 37.17
CA THR A 225 -10.85 -2.45 36.97
C THR A 225 -10.50 -1.73 35.66
N PRO A 226 -9.27 -1.21 35.50
CA PRO A 226 -8.84 -0.61 34.24
C PRO A 226 -9.00 -1.60 33.08
N THR A 227 -9.71 -1.21 32.03
CA THR A 227 -9.79 -1.97 30.78
C THR A 227 -8.59 -1.65 29.92
N LEU A 228 -8.06 -2.66 29.22
CA LEU A 228 -6.89 -2.55 28.36
C LEU A 228 -7.34 -2.59 26.90
N PRO A 229 -7.41 -1.47 26.16
CA PRO A 229 -7.94 -1.49 24.80
C PRO A 229 -7.29 -2.55 23.90
N HIS A 230 -8.10 -3.18 23.05
CA HIS A 230 -7.62 -4.17 22.08
C HIS A 230 -6.51 -3.64 21.18
N ALA A 231 -5.64 -4.53 20.74
CA ALA A 231 -4.67 -4.24 19.69
C ALA A 231 -5.28 -4.41 18.30
N ILE A 232 -4.58 -3.86 17.30
CA ILE A 232 -4.83 -4.05 15.87
C ILE A 232 -3.55 -4.65 15.28
N ARG A 233 -3.65 -5.80 14.61
CA ARG A 233 -2.51 -6.53 14.06
C ARG A 233 -2.66 -6.74 12.57
N GLY A 234 -1.61 -6.49 11.77
CA GLY A 234 -1.74 -6.49 10.32
C GLY A 234 -2.49 -5.25 9.79
N LEU A 235 -2.24 -4.07 10.38
CA LEU A 235 -2.88 -2.83 9.95
C LEU A 235 -2.21 -2.29 8.68
N ARG A 236 -3.00 -1.92 7.67
CA ARG A 236 -2.56 -1.20 6.47
C ARG A 236 -3.41 0.04 6.26
N VAL A 237 -2.79 1.22 6.28
CA VAL A 237 -3.44 2.50 5.99
C VAL A 237 -2.65 3.18 4.88
N TYR A 238 -3.18 3.20 3.66
CA TYR A 238 -2.40 3.67 2.53
C TYR A 238 -3.16 4.32 1.38
N ASN A 239 -2.50 5.13 0.56
CA ASN A 239 -3.10 5.79 -0.60
C ASN A 239 -4.39 6.59 -0.28
N ASN A 240 -4.58 7.04 0.95
CA ASN A 240 -5.76 7.85 1.28
C ASN A 240 -5.46 9.33 1.05
N LEU A 241 -6.43 10.05 0.49
CA LEU A 241 -6.44 11.50 0.46
C LEU A 241 -7.29 12.01 1.61
N VAL A 242 -6.65 12.68 2.57
CA VAL A 242 -7.29 13.32 3.71
C VAL A 242 -7.10 14.82 3.60
N GLU A 243 -8.18 15.61 3.56
CA GLU A 243 -8.04 17.05 3.46
C GLU A 243 -9.09 17.87 4.21
N ARG A 244 -8.70 19.07 4.67
CA ARG A 244 -9.61 20.04 5.32
C ARG A 244 -10.34 19.47 6.53
N VAL A 245 -9.60 18.83 7.44
CA VAL A 245 -10.17 18.18 8.64
C VAL A 245 -10.01 19.05 9.88
N GLY A 246 -10.92 18.93 10.84
CA GLY A 246 -10.96 19.77 12.04
C GLY A 246 -9.86 19.46 13.06
N TYR A 247 -9.51 18.19 13.22
CA TYR A 247 -8.45 17.70 14.13
C TYR A 247 -7.36 16.97 13.37
N ASP A 248 -6.82 15.89 13.92
CA ASP A 248 -5.74 15.11 13.31
C ASP A 248 -6.14 14.61 11.90
N GLY A 249 -5.21 14.64 10.95
CA GLY A 249 -5.43 14.03 9.64
C GLY A 249 -5.69 12.53 9.76
N ILE A 250 -4.67 11.81 10.21
CA ILE A 250 -4.75 10.37 10.50
C ILE A 250 -4.21 10.11 11.90
N GLN A 251 -5.01 9.50 12.77
CA GLN A 251 -4.59 9.03 14.08
C GLN A 251 -4.60 7.50 14.15
N VAL A 252 -3.48 6.90 14.54
CA VAL A 252 -3.32 5.45 14.76
C VAL A 252 -2.76 5.18 16.16
N LYS A 253 -3.42 4.30 16.92
CA LYS A 253 -3.00 3.84 18.25
C LYS A 253 -3.25 2.34 18.43
N ASN A 254 -2.50 1.69 19.31
CA ASN A 254 -2.60 0.25 19.62
C ASN A 254 -2.42 -0.69 18.41
N ALA A 255 -1.68 -0.27 17.38
CA ALA A 255 -1.32 -1.15 16.27
C ALA A 255 0.02 -1.86 16.59
N ASP A 256 -0.04 -2.88 17.44
CA ASP A 256 1.12 -3.40 18.17
C ASP A 256 1.99 -4.41 17.39
N THR A 257 1.55 -4.84 16.21
CA THR A 257 2.26 -5.84 15.41
C THR A 257 1.90 -5.71 13.94
N ASP A 258 2.92 -5.74 13.08
CA ASP A 258 2.77 -5.74 11.62
C ASP A 258 1.85 -4.60 11.15
N ALA A 259 2.20 -3.36 11.48
CA ALA A 259 1.45 -2.17 11.07
C ALA A 259 2.25 -1.37 10.02
N GLN A 260 1.56 -0.91 8.98
CA GLN A 260 2.13 -0.04 7.95
C GLN A 260 1.18 1.12 7.64
N ILE A 261 1.73 2.34 7.61
CA ILE A 261 1.01 3.57 7.30
C ILE A 261 1.81 4.29 6.21
N TYR A 262 1.33 4.26 4.97
CA TYR A 262 2.15 4.69 3.85
C TYR A 262 1.41 5.31 2.68
N ASN A 263 2.08 6.10 1.86
CA ASN A 263 1.50 6.72 0.65
C ASN A 263 0.20 7.53 0.92
N ASN A 264 -0.05 7.97 2.14
CA ASN A 264 -1.20 8.82 2.42
C ASN A 264 -0.85 10.28 2.11
N THR A 265 -1.81 11.01 1.57
CA THR A 265 -1.73 12.46 1.34
C THR A 265 -2.65 13.15 2.33
N ILE A 266 -2.10 14.03 3.16
CA ILE A 266 -2.81 14.73 4.23
C ILE A 266 -2.59 16.23 4.04
N ILE A 267 -3.66 16.99 3.77
CA ILE A 267 -3.58 18.42 3.41
C ILE A 267 -4.56 19.23 4.28
N ASP A 268 -4.20 20.43 4.72
CA ASP A 268 -5.10 21.30 5.49
C ASP A 268 -5.71 20.58 6.71
N TYR A 269 -4.88 20.12 7.64
CA TYR A 269 -5.32 19.40 8.84
C TYR A 269 -5.41 20.33 10.07
N GLY A 270 -6.11 19.90 11.12
CA GLY A 270 -6.17 20.64 12.40
C GLY A 270 -6.89 21.98 12.36
N ASN A 271 -7.85 22.18 11.44
CA ASN A 271 -8.47 23.49 11.18
C ASN A 271 -9.25 24.11 12.36
N LEU A 272 -9.59 23.34 13.39
CA LEU A 272 -10.20 23.89 14.60
C LEU A 272 -9.19 24.57 15.54
N ASP A 273 -7.90 24.27 15.38
CA ASP A 273 -6.79 24.84 16.16
C ASP A 273 -7.03 24.81 17.69
N ASP A 274 -7.49 23.67 18.21
CA ASP A 274 -7.77 23.48 19.65
C ASP A 274 -6.48 23.28 20.47
N GLY A 275 -5.31 23.40 19.85
CA GLY A 275 -3.97 23.24 20.45
C GLY A 275 -3.64 21.82 20.96
N ASN A 276 -4.62 20.94 21.05
CA ASN A 276 -4.49 19.49 21.18
C ASN A 276 -5.24 18.88 19.99
N HIS A 277 -4.71 17.82 19.38
CA HIS A 277 -5.34 17.16 18.21
C HIS A 277 -5.28 18.00 16.93
N ASN A 278 -4.11 18.48 16.57
CA ASN A 278 -3.89 19.26 15.34
C ASN A 278 -2.75 18.68 14.49
N GLU A 279 -2.54 17.38 14.53
CA GLU A 279 -1.40 16.72 13.89
C GLU A 279 -1.76 16.12 12.53
N GLY A 280 -0.88 16.25 11.53
CA GLY A 280 -1.16 15.70 10.21
C GLY A 280 -1.26 14.18 10.26
N LEU A 281 -0.20 13.53 10.72
CA LEU A 281 -0.17 12.11 11.03
C LEU A 281 0.25 11.90 12.49
N PHE A 282 -0.68 11.40 13.31
CA PHE A 282 -0.41 11.02 14.69
C PHE A 282 -0.34 9.50 14.84
N VAL A 283 0.85 8.97 15.13
CA VAL A 283 1.03 7.56 15.49
C VAL A 283 1.38 7.45 16.97
N GLY A 284 0.37 7.12 17.77
CA GLY A 284 0.45 7.15 19.22
C GLY A 284 0.73 5.80 19.88
N ASP A 285 0.62 5.83 21.21
CA ASP A 285 0.94 4.73 22.13
C ASP A 285 0.35 3.38 21.69
N GLY A 286 1.07 2.30 22.00
CA GLY A 286 0.63 0.95 21.66
C GLY A 286 0.99 0.51 20.25
N THR A 287 1.74 1.33 19.49
CA THR A 287 2.00 1.08 18.06
C THR A 287 3.47 0.73 17.82
N GLU A 288 3.70 -0.26 16.95
CA GLU A 288 4.99 -0.59 16.34
C GLU A 288 4.78 -0.71 14.81
N ALA A 289 5.35 0.20 14.01
CA ALA A 289 4.96 0.33 12.60
C ALA A 289 6.11 0.68 11.64
N LEU A 290 5.87 0.46 10.35
CA LEU A 290 6.55 1.17 9.26
C LEU A 290 5.68 2.35 8.83
N ILE A 291 6.23 3.55 8.84
CA ILE A 291 5.52 4.80 8.53
C ILE A 291 6.28 5.49 7.41
N PHE A 292 5.82 5.39 6.16
CA PHE A 292 6.65 5.78 5.03
C PHE A 292 5.93 6.37 3.84
N ASN A 293 6.62 7.17 3.04
CA ASN A 293 6.07 7.76 1.81
C ASN A 293 4.76 8.54 2.03
N ASN A 294 4.48 9.03 3.25
CA ASN A 294 3.34 9.90 3.49
C ASN A 294 3.71 11.34 3.13
N TYR A 295 2.78 12.03 2.48
CA TYR A 295 2.87 13.44 2.17
C TYR A 295 1.93 14.22 3.08
N VAL A 296 2.46 15.14 3.88
CA VAL A 296 1.72 15.91 4.88
C VAL A 296 1.98 17.39 4.65
N GLU A 297 0.94 18.16 4.35
CA GLU A 297 1.02 19.56 3.98
C GLU A 297 0.00 20.39 4.76
N ASP A 298 0.42 21.60 5.15
CA ASP A 298 -0.42 22.67 5.69
C ASP A 298 -1.26 22.29 6.93
N GLY A 299 -0.79 22.69 8.11
CA GLY A 299 -1.59 22.58 9.32
C GLY A 299 -0.95 23.28 10.53
N PRO A 300 -1.75 23.69 11.52
CA PRO A 300 -1.29 24.51 12.64
C PRO A 300 -0.45 23.73 13.66
N GLY A 301 -0.56 22.40 13.68
CA GLY A 301 0.20 21.53 14.59
C GLY A 301 1.46 20.95 13.97
N PHE A 302 1.84 19.76 14.44
CA PHE A 302 2.97 19.01 13.89
C PHE A 302 2.58 18.28 12.60
N GLY A 303 3.52 18.15 11.66
CA GLY A 303 3.30 17.32 10.47
C GLY A 303 3.16 15.85 10.85
N ILE A 304 4.16 15.32 11.56
CA ILE A 304 4.11 13.97 12.13
C ILE A 304 4.33 14.05 13.63
N GLN A 305 3.37 13.53 14.40
CA GLN A 305 3.51 13.31 15.83
C GLN A 305 3.60 11.82 16.15
N ALA A 306 4.52 11.46 17.02
CA ALA A 306 4.88 10.09 17.32
C ALA A 306 5.01 9.86 18.83
N ASN A 307 4.24 8.88 19.35
CA ASN A 307 4.38 8.37 20.72
C ASN A 307 4.50 6.83 20.74
N PHE A 308 4.83 6.23 19.60
CA PHE A 308 4.96 4.78 19.43
C PHE A 308 6.13 4.16 20.20
N PHE A 309 6.22 2.83 20.15
CA PHE A 309 7.26 2.04 20.81
C PHE A 309 8.49 1.79 19.93
N GLY A 310 9.47 1.09 20.50
CA GLY A 310 10.67 0.64 19.80
C GLY A 310 10.36 -0.23 18.57
N ASN A 311 11.32 -0.38 17.66
CA ASN A 311 11.18 -1.05 16.35
C ASN A 311 10.32 -0.33 15.31
N THR A 312 9.87 0.89 15.61
CA THR A 312 9.17 1.73 14.62
C THR A 312 10.17 2.43 13.69
N SER A 313 9.85 2.45 12.40
CA SER A 313 10.66 3.15 11.40
C SER A 313 9.81 4.15 10.63
N VAL A 314 10.26 5.40 10.60
CA VAL A 314 9.63 6.54 9.92
C VAL A 314 10.55 6.97 8.79
N PHE A 315 10.19 6.72 7.53
CA PHE A 315 11.10 7.01 6.43
C PHE A 315 10.45 7.51 5.16
N ASN A 316 11.21 8.24 4.33
CA ASN A 316 10.72 8.80 3.07
C ASN A 316 9.42 9.62 3.23
N ASN A 317 9.09 10.18 4.40
CA ASN A 317 7.90 11.03 4.51
C ASN A 317 8.26 12.47 4.09
N VAL A 318 7.30 13.16 3.48
CA VAL A 318 7.43 14.57 3.11
C VAL A 318 6.48 15.38 3.99
N VAL A 319 7.01 16.39 4.68
CA VAL A 319 6.25 17.28 5.56
C VAL A 319 6.48 18.72 5.11
N VAL A 320 5.42 19.45 4.83
CA VAL A 320 5.45 20.81 4.29
C VAL A 320 4.60 21.73 5.16
N ASN A 321 5.14 22.90 5.51
CA ASN A 321 4.39 23.99 6.17
C ASN A 321 3.66 23.63 7.49
N ALA A 322 4.17 22.66 8.24
CA ALA A 322 3.65 22.36 9.58
C ALA A 322 4.02 23.48 10.58
N GLU A 323 3.05 24.25 11.08
CA GLU A 323 3.32 25.48 11.84
C GLU A 323 4.00 25.22 13.19
N GLN A 324 3.62 24.16 13.92
CA GLN A 324 4.21 23.87 15.24
C GLN A 324 5.59 23.21 15.12
N GLY A 325 5.83 22.42 14.07
CA GLY A 325 7.07 21.71 13.82
C GLY A 325 6.90 20.56 12.82
N GLY A 326 8.01 20.06 12.26
CA GLY A 326 7.97 18.97 11.27
C GLY A 326 7.57 17.64 11.86
N ILE A 327 8.53 17.00 12.54
CA ILE A 327 8.37 15.70 13.18
C ILE A 327 8.60 15.85 14.69
N TYR A 328 7.63 15.44 15.50
CA TYR A 328 7.70 15.46 16.96
C TYR A 328 7.53 14.05 17.53
N PHE A 329 8.57 13.56 18.21
CA PHE A 329 8.58 12.26 18.85
C PHE A 329 8.67 12.42 20.38
N ASN A 330 7.71 11.87 21.11
CA ASN A 330 7.72 11.89 22.58
C ASN A 330 7.07 10.63 23.17
N ASN A 331 7.90 9.68 23.60
CA ASN A 331 7.45 8.48 24.30
C ASN A 331 8.01 8.38 25.73
N ASN A 332 8.31 9.51 26.38
CA ASN A 332 8.90 9.56 27.73
C ASN A 332 8.07 8.95 28.87
N SER A 333 6.86 8.45 28.61
CA SER A 333 6.10 7.71 29.62
C SER A 333 6.85 6.43 29.98
N VAL A 334 6.99 6.14 31.27
CA VAL A 334 7.63 4.92 31.77
C VAL A 334 7.01 3.63 31.21
N HIS A 335 5.75 3.67 30.79
CA HIS A 335 5.06 2.54 30.18
C HIS A 335 5.43 2.33 28.70
N PHE A 336 5.75 3.40 27.98
CA PHE A 336 6.07 3.34 26.54
C PHE A 336 7.56 3.14 26.30
N SER A 337 8.38 3.64 27.24
CA SER A 337 9.81 3.72 27.08
C SER A 337 10.60 2.56 27.68
N ASN A 338 10.11 1.95 28.78
CA ASN A 338 10.90 1.01 29.59
C ASN A 338 10.54 -0.47 29.38
N GLU A 339 9.45 -0.76 28.65
CA GLU A 339 8.91 -2.14 28.53
C GLU A 339 9.11 -2.77 27.15
N LYS A 340 9.67 -2.03 26.18
CA LYS A 340 9.84 -2.49 24.80
C LYS A 340 11.23 -2.16 24.26
N ASP A 341 12.03 -3.20 24.04
CA ASP A 341 13.31 -3.12 23.34
C ASP A 341 13.06 -2.90 21.84
N GLY A 342 13.86 -2.04 21.22
CA GLY A 342 13.81 -1.86 19.78
C GLY A 342 14.47 -0.57 19.33
N LEU A 343 14.88 -0.55 18.06
CA LEU A 343 15.52 0.62 17.48
C LEU A 343 14.47 1.49 16.78
N ILE A 344 14.43 2.77 17.12
CA ILE A 344 13.59 3.75 16.44
C ILE A 344 14.41 4.43 15.35
N ARG A 345 13.86 4.51 14.14
CA ARG A 345 14.57 5.00 12.96
C ARG A 345 13.78 6.12 12.28
N PHE A 346 14.43 7.25 12.03
CA PHE A 346 13.94 8.34 11.21
C PHE A 346 14.88 8.53 10.03
N TYR A 347 14.54 7.98 8.86
CA TYR A 347 15.43 7.96 7.69
C TYR A 347 14.85 8.69 6.48
N HIS A 348 15.66 9.42 5.72
CA HIS A 348 15.23 9.90 4.40
C HIS A 348 13.93 10.74 4.40
N ASN A 349 13.52 11.33 5.52
CA ASN A 349 12.36 12.22 5.55
C ASN A 349 12.77 13.60 5.04
N THR A 350 11.83 14.31 4.41
CA THR A 350 12.02 15.68 3.92
C THR A 350 11.03 16.59 4.61
N VAL A 351 11.53 17.51 5.44
CA VAL A 351 10.71 18.50 6.14
C VAL A 351 11.06 19.89 5.64
N ILE A 352 10.05 20.58 5.12
CA ILE A 352 10.16 21.90 4.49
C ILE A 352 9.27 22.89 5.22
N ASN A 353 9.81 24.09 5.48
CA ASN A 353 9.04 25.24 5.97
C ASN A 353 8.25 25.02 7.27
N SER A 354 8.70 24.13 8.16
CA SER A 354 8.08 24.01 9.47
C SER A 354 8.25 25.30 10.29
N GLY A 355 7.20 25.75 10.98
CA GLY A 355 7.27 26.96 11.83
C GLY A 355 8.10 26.73 13.09
N GLY A 356 8.16 25.50 13.59
CA GLY A 356 9.07 25.04 14.63
C GLY A 356 10.28 24.25 14.10
N ALA A 357 10.89 23.44 14.97
CA ALA A 357 12.00 22.56 14.60
C ALA A 357 11.56 21.49 13.57
N GLY A 358 12.46 21.14 12.64
CA GLY A 358 12.19 20.08 11.66
C GLY A 358 12.06 18.70 12.30
N PHE A 359 12.83 18.43 13.37
CA PHE A 359 12.73 17.20 14.16
C PHE A 359 12.99 17.47 15.64
N THR A 360 12.12 16.93 16.50
CA THR A 360 12.25 16.97 17.97
C THR A 360 11.98 15.59 18.53
N ALA A 361 12.84 15.13 19.45
CA ALA A 361 12.70 13.83 20.10
C ALA A 361 12.87 13.95 21.62
N TYR A 362 11.95 13.35 22.36
CA TYR A 362 11.92 13.26 23.82
C TYR A 362 11.70 11.80 24.21
N THR A 363 12.80 11.08 24.35
CA THR A 363 12.78 9.64 24.63
C THR A 363 14.00 9.22 25.45
N PRO A 364 13.89 8.15 26.26
CA PRO A 364 15.06 7.46 26.80
C PRO A 364 15.55 6.30 25.92
N GLN A 365 14.85 5.96 24.82
CA GLN A 365 15.27 4.91 23.88
C GLN A 365 16.31 5.44 22.90
N ASP A 366 17.07 4.51 22.31
CA ASP A 366 18.01 4.82 21.24
C ASP A 366 17.25 5.13 19.95
N VAL A 367 17.62 6.25 19.30
CA VAL A 367 17.02 6.71 18.06
C VAL A 367 18.09 6.99 17.04
N GLU A 368 17.91 6.47 15.83
CA GLU A 368 18.72 6.85 14.67
C GLU A 368 17.96 7.86 13.83
N VAL A 369 18.65 8.96 13.49
CA VAL A 369 18.12 10.03 12.64
C VAL A 369 19.11 10.20 11.49
N TYR A 370 18.85 9.52 10.37
CA TYR A 370 19.77 9.48 9.23
C TYR A 370 19.20 10.04 7.95
N ASN A 371 20.04 10.68 7.14
CA ASN A 371 19.72 11.05 5.76
C ASN A 371 18.44 11.88 5.58
N ASN A 372 17.99 12.63 6.58
CA ASN A 372 16.81 13.48 6.45
C ASN A 372 17.20 14.87 5.93
N ILE A 373 16.29 15.52 5.19
CA ILE A 373 16.36 16.95 4.91
C ILE A 373 15.48 17.68 5.94
N PHE A 374 16.06 18.62 6.68
CA PHE A 374 15.34 19.55 7.55
C PHE A 374 15.63 20.98 7.08
N ALA A 375 14.74 21.52 6.25
CA ALA A 375 14.86 22.84 5.65
C ALA A 375 13.76 23.78 6.16
N SER A 376 14.01 24.50 7.26
CA SER A 376 13.00 25.31 7.95
C SER A 376 13.49 26.74 8.27
N PRO A 377 12.70 27.80 8.01
CA PRO A 377 13.13 29.19 8.11
C PRO A 377 13.40 29.67 9.54
N THR A 378 12.80 29.05 10.56
CA THR A 378 13.02 29.36 11.97
C THR A 378 14.18 28.53 12.52
N GLN A 379 15.37 29.15 12.64
CA GLN A 379 16.63 28.60 13.18
C GLN A 379 16.61 27.08 13.38
N GLY A 380 17.05 26.31 12.36
CA GLY A 380 17.08 24.84 12.36
C GLY A 380 17.60 24.25 13.67
N ARG A 381 16.71 24.08 14.64
CA ARG A 381 17.01 23.52 15.95
C ARG A 381 16.93 22.01 15.78
N MET A 382 18.11 21.42 15.65
CA MET A 382 18.34 19.98 15.77
C MET A 382 17.82 19.45 17.13
N PRO A 383 17.51 18.15 17.23
CA PRO A 383 16.74 17.58 18.32
C PRO A 383 17.35 17.78 19.71
N ARG A 384 16.49 17.77 20.73
CA ARG A 384 16.88 17.85 22.15
C ARG A 384 16.56 16.53 22.86
N GLY A 385 17.52 15.60 22.89
CA GLY A 385 17.43 14.34 23.64
C GLY A 385 18.83 13.75 23.90
N SER A 386 18.97 12.85 24.88
CA SER A 386 20.28 12.33 25.32
C SER A 386 20.78 11.07 24.60
N ASN A 387 19.93 10.38 23.83
CA ASN A 387 20.24 9.06 23.20
C ASN A 387 19.93 9.06 21.68
N LEU A 388 20.45 10.05 20.96
CA LEU A 388 20.25 10.18 19.51
C LEU A 388 21.56 9.92 18.76
N ASP A 389 21.53 9.01 17.79
CA ASP A 389 22.56 8.89 16.75
C ASP A 389 22.10 9.66 15.51
N VAL A 390 22.85 10.70 15.14
CA VAL A 390 22.44 11.69 14.13
C VAL A 390 23.54 11.81 13.09
N GLN A 391 23.29 11.32 11.88
CA GLN A 391 24.28 11.27 10.80
C GLN A 391 23.65 11.51 9.43
N GLY A 392 24.41 11.96 8.44
CA GLY A 392 23.94 12.08 7.05
C GLY A 392 22.77 13.05 6.78
N ASN A 393 22.28 13.81 7.78
CA ASN A 393 21.16 14.75 7.56
C ASN A 393 21.63 16.08 6.93
N LEU A 394 20.81 16.64 6.07
CA LEU A 394 20.97 18.00 5.51
C LEU A 394 20.08 18.97 6.29
N VAL A 395 20.69 19.94 6.97
CA VAL A 395 19.97 20.90 7.82
C VAL A 395 20.26 22.31 7.33
N THR A 396 19.22 23.05 6.99
CA THR A 396 19.35 24.42 6.47
C THR A 396 18.19 25.30 6.91
N THR A 397 18.42 26.61 6.98
CA THR A 397 17.36 27.61 7.17
C THR A 397 16.88 28.23 5.86
N SER A 398 17.45 27.82 4.72
CA SER A 398 17.05 28.26 3.39
C SER A 398 16.71 27.02 2.57
N PRO A 399 15.42 26.68 2.43
CA PRO A 399 15.01 25.55 1.59
C PRO A 399 15.52 25.64 0.15
N GLU A 400 15.70 26.85 -0.37
CA GLU A 400 16.27 27.08 -1.71
C GLU A 400 17.70 26.53 -1.85
N SER A 401 18.46 26.48 -0.74
CA SER A 401 19.83 25.97 -0.74
C SER A 401 19.95 24.45 -0.91
N VAL A 402 18.84 23.71 -0.79
CA VAL A 402 18.83 22.27 -1.01
C VAL A 402 19.02 21.95 -2.49
N GLY A 403 18.39 22.72 -3.38
CA GLY A 403 18.38 22.47 -4.82
C GLY A 403 17.23 21.58 -5.27
N PHE A 404 15.99 21.95 -4.95
CA PHE A 404 14.79 21.29 -5.45
C PHE A 404 14.41 21.77 -6.85
N VAL A 405 13.72 20.93 -7.64
CA VAL A 405 13.27 21.22 -9.01
C VAL A 405 12.33 22.43 -9.02
N ASP A 406 11.30 22.42 -8.16
CA ASP A 406 10.37 23.55 -8.03
C ASP A 406 9.78 23.63 -6.62
N LEU A 407 10.55 24.23 -5.71
CA LEU A 407 10.15 24.49 -4.33
C LEU A 407 8.84 25.29 -4.22
N ALA A 408 8.53 26.17 -5.17
CA ALA A 408 7.35 27.03 -5.09
C ALA A 408 6.04 26.28 -5.37
N ASN A 409 6.13 25.15 -6.06
CA ASN A 409 5.02 24.26 -6.39
C ASN A 409 5.15 22.89 -5.70
N ASN A 410 5.93 22.82 -4.60
CA ASN A 410 6.17 21.60 -3.82
C ASN A 410 6.75 20.42 -4.62
N ASP A 411 7.50 20.69 -5.69
CA ASP A 411 8.30 19.67 -6.38
C ASP A 411 9.66 19.55 -5.69
N PHE A 412 9.75 18.58 -4.77
CA PHE A 412 10.95 18.30 -3.97
C PHE A 412 11.89 17.28 -4.61
N HIS A 413 11.70 16.94 -5.89
CA HIS A 413 12.74 16.25 -6.63
C HIS A 413 14.01 17.11 -6.66
N LEU A 414 15.15 16.46 -6.80
CA LEU A 414 16.46 17.12 -6.73
C LEU A 414 16.89 17.64 -8.10
N LEU A 415 17.48 18.84 -8.14
CA LEU A 415 18.24 19.34 -9.29
C LEU A 415 19.62 18.69 -9.34
N ASP A 416 20.25 18.68 -10.51
CA ASP A 416 21.59 18.09 -10.75
C ASP A 416 22.72 18.66 -9.88
N ASN A 417 22.50 19.84 -9.30
CA ASN A 417 23.42 20.54 -8.42
C ASN A 417 23.00 20.52 -6.94
N SER A 418 22.00 19.70 -6.58
CA SER A 418 21.47 19.60 -5.22
C SER A 418 22.55 19.21 -4.21
N ALA A 419 22.46 19.79 -3.02
CA ALA A 419 23.35 19.49 -1.89
C ALA A 419 23.12 18.09 -1.29
N ALA A 420 21.98 17.47 -1.60
CA ALA A 420 21.58 16.17 -1.09
C ALA A 420 22.18 14.97 -1.86
N ILE A 421 22.64 15.19 -3.09
CA ILE A 421 23.03 14.12 -4.02
C ILE A 421 24.29 13.39 -3.54
N ASN A 422 24.20 12.06 -3.43
CA ASN A 422 25.26 11.12 -3.11
C ASN A 422 25.98 11.43 -1.78
N ARG A 423 25.23 11.91 -0.79
CA ARG A 423 25.76 12.30 0.53
C ARG A 423 25.18 11.49 1.70
N GLY A 424 24.18 10.66 1.45
CA GLY A 424 23.58 9.83 2.48
C GLY A 424 24.45 8.63 2.86
N LEU A 425 24.11 8.05 4.00
CA LEU A 425 24.64 6.78 4.48
C LEU A 425 23.78 5.63 3.95
N TYR A 426 24.37 4.49 3.60
CA TYR A 426 23.56 3.33 3.19
C TYR A 426 22.79 2.73 4.37
N GLN A 427 21.48 2.51 4.22
CA GLN A 427 20.67 1.69 5.14
C GLN A 427 19.94 0.61 4.36
N SER A 428 20.06 -0.65 4.79
CA SER A 428 19.38 -1.77 4.13
C SER A 428 17.85 -1.75 4.27
N LEU A 429 17.30 -0.93 5.17
CA LEU A 429 15.87 -0.82 5.40
C LEU A 429 15.15 -0.03 4.30
N VAL A 430 15.83 0.94 3.68
CA VAL A 430 15.23 1.88 2.72
C VAL A 430 15.93 1.69 1.39
N SER A 431 15.42 0.75 0.59
CA SER A 431 15.96 0.42 -0.74
C SER A 431 15.52 1.39 -1.82
N ASP A 432 14.38 2.05 -1.62
CA ASP A 432 13.70 2.88 -2.61
C ASP A 432 13.32 4.24 -2.00
N ASP A 433 13.03 5.21 -2.85
CA ASP A 433 12.64 6.57 -2.47
C ASP A 433 11.11 6.76 -2.42
N PHE A 434 10.65 8.01 -2.30
CA PHE A 434 9.23 8.37 -2.25
C PHE A 434 8.45 7.89 -3.48
N ASP A 435 9.06 7.96 -4.66
CA ASP A 435 8.45 7.58 -5.95
C ASP A 435 8.71 6.11 -6.33
N GLY A 436 9.38 5.36 -5.44
CA GLY A 436 9.74 3.96 -5.66
C GLY A 436 11.00 3.78 -6.52
N LYS A 437 11.82 4.82 -6.68
CA LYS A 437 13.12 4.70 -7.35
C LYS A 437 14.16 4.10 -6.40
N GLN A 438 14.93 3.13 -6.92
CA GLN A 438 15.96 2.46 -6.12
C GLN A 438 17.14 3.37 -5.77
N ARG A 439 17.64 3.25 -4.54
CA ARG A 439 18.81 3.96 -4.01
C ARG A 439 20.11 3.22 -4.31
N HIS A 440 20.41 3.01 -5.60
CA HIS A 440 21.49 2.09 -6.06
C HIS A 440 22.51 2.73 -7.03
N ASP A 441 22.37 4.01 -7.36
CA ASP A 441 23.25 4.75 -8.27
C ASP A 441 24.46 5.39 -7.58
N GLY A 442 24.71 5.03 -6.32
CA GLY A 442 25.88 5.45 -5.55
C GLY A 442 25.61 5.41 -4.05
N ALA A 443 26.09 6.44 -3.34
CA ALA A 443 25.59 6.67 -1.98
C ALA A 443 24.16 7.20 -2.10
N PRO A 444 23.21 6.80 -1.24
CA PRO A 444 21.84 7.27 -1.36
C PRO A 444 21.77 8.79 -1.18
N ASP A 445 20.82 9.43 -1.84
CA ASP A 445 20.57 10.85 -1.66
C ASP A 445 19.91 11.14 -0.31
N ILE A 446 20.26 12.28 0.27
CA ILE A 446 19.62 12.73 1.52
C ILE A 446 18.19 13.17 1.20
N GLY A 447 17.24 12.76 2.03
CA GLY A 447 15.82 13.10 1.88
C GLY A 447 15.03 12.03 1.14
N ALA A 448 13.80 12.41 0.80
CA ALA A 448 12.76 11.48 0.39
C ALA A 448 12.88 11.06 -1.07
N TYR A 449 13.61 11.82 -1.88
CA TYR A 449 13.75 11.62 -3.33
C TYR A 449 15.20 11.32 -3.71
N GLU A 450 15.40 10.41 -4.65
CA GLU A 450 16.68 10.12 -5.31
C GLU A 450 16.82 10.89 -6.62
N TYR A 451 17.94 11.56 -6.83
CA TYR A 451 18.24 12.30 -8.06
C TYR A 451 18.50 11.38 -9.26
N GLY A 452 17.86 11.65 -10.40
CA GLY A 452 17.96 10.86 -11.63
C GLY A 452 16.66 10.14 -11.98
N THR A 453 16.60 9.45 -13.12
CA THR A 453 15.37 8.80 -13.60
C THR A 453 15.02 7.54 -12.81
N ALA A 454 13.73 7.32 -12.53
CA ALA A 454 13.21 6.09 -11.90
C ALA A 454 13.74 4.83 -12.61
N LEU A 455 14.10 3.80 -11.84
CA LEU A 455 14.42 2.52 -12.45
C LEU A 455 13.13 1.89 -12.93
N VAL A 456 12.93 1.83 -14.24
CA VAL A 456 11.69 1.31 -14.83
C VAL A 456 11.91 -0.13 -15.21
N GLU A 457 10.98 -1.01 -14.85
CA GLU A 457 10.99 -2.35 -15.38
C GLU A 457 10.81 -2.29 -16.91
N GLY A 458 11.82 -2.76 -17.65
CA GLY A 458 11.82 -2.59 -19.10
C GLY A 458 12.87 -3.43 -19.80
N LYS A 459 12.87 -3.31 -21.12
CA LYS A 459 13.82 -3.98 -22.00
C LYS A 459 15.24 -3.43 -21.80
N MET A 460 16.16 -4.28 -21.36
CA MET A 460 17.54 -3.91 -21.10
C MET A 460 18.32 -3.58 -22.38
N ASP A 461 19.09 -2.48 -22.35
CA ASP A 461 20.00 -2.12 -23.42
C ASP A 461 21.29 -2.96 -23.38
N LEU A 462 21.43 -3.89 -24.33
CA LEU A 462 22.63 -4.73 -24.48
C LEU A 462 23.55 -4.16 -25.57
N SER A 463 24.83 -4.04 -25.24
CA SER A 463 25.85 -3.60 -26.19
C SER A 463 26.64 -4.80 -26.73
N ASN A 464 27.05 -4.78 -28.00
CA ASN A 464 27.87 -5.87 -28.59
C ASN A 464 29.15 -6.18 -27.80
N ALA A 465 29.64 -5.24 -26.98
CA ALA A 465 30.81 -5.45 -26.12
C ALA A 465 30.53 -6.34 -24.90
N SER A 466 29.26 -6.56 -24.53
CA SER A 466 28.88 -7.41 -23.40
C SER A 466 28.94 -8.91 -23.71
N VAL A 467 29.07 -9.29 -24.99
CA VAL A 467 28.95 -10.69 -25.42
C VAL A 467 30.28 -11.30 -25.82
N THR A 468 30.59 -12.46 -25.24
CA THR A 468 31.81 -13.21 -25.51
C THR A 468 31.49 -14.67 -25.85
N ALA A 469 32.09 -15.20 -26.92
CA ALA A 469 32.03 -16.62 -27.24
C ALA A 469 32.74 -17.46 -26.18
N LEU A 470 32.13 -18.56 -25.74
CA LEU A 470 32.72 -19.47 -24.73
C LEU A 470 33.42 -20.68 -25.35
N ASN A 471 33.39 -20.85 -26.67
CA ASN A 471 34.14 -21.88 -27.38
C ASN A 471 34.64 -21.40 -28.76
N ASP A 472 35.75 -21.98 -29.20
CA ASP A 472 36.50 -21.52 -30.38
C ASP A 472 35.77 -21.74 -31.72
N TRP A 473 34.70 -22.53 -31.74
CA TRP A 473 33.88 -22.77 -32.94
C TRP A 473 32.63 -21.89 -33.03
N THR A 474 32.29 -21.15 -31.98
CA THR A 474 31.28 -20.09 -32.02
C THR A 474 31.87 -18.88 -32.75
N THR A 475 31.42 -18.63 -33.98
CA THR A 475 32.02 -17.61 -34.87
C THR A 475 31.29 -16.28 -34.90
N ASN A 476 30.05 -16.21 -34.38
CA ASN A 476 29.29 -14.97 -34.30
C ASN A 476 28.45 -14.88 -33.01
N ALA A 477 29.11 -14.69 -31.85
CA ALA A 477 28.40 -14.56 -30.58
C ALA A 477 27.58 -13.26 -30.47
N VAL A 478 28.05 -12.17 -31.09
CA VAL A 478 27.32 -10.88 -31.09
C VAL A 478 25.98 -10.95 -31.81
N GLY A 479 25.81 -11.92 -32.73
CA GLY A 479 24.54 -12.22 -33.38
C GLY A 479 23.47 -12.81 -32.45
N LEU A 480 23.60 -12.66 -31.14
CA LEU A 480 22.56 -12.88 -30.14
C LEU A 480 21.87 -11.56 -29.74
N ILE A 481 22.54 -10.42 -29.92
CA ILE A 481 22.10 -9.13 -29.38
C ILE A 481 22.33 -7.98 -30.36
N ASP A 482 22.70 -8.26 -31.61
CA ASP A 482 23.07 -7.21 -32.56
C ASP A 482 21.86 -6.52 -33.19
N GLU A 483 20.66 -7.03 -32.93
CA GLU A 483 19.41 -6.51 -33.47
C GLU A 483 18.43 -6.03 -32.38
N GLN A 484 18.94 -5.61 -31.20
CA GLN A 484 18.12 -5.12 -30.08
C GLN A 484 17.08 -4.08 -30.53
N THR A 485 17.44 -3.06 -31.31
CA THR A 485 16.44 -2.08 -31.78
C THR A 485 15.41 -2.70 -32.72
N ALA A 486 15.85 -3.57 -33.63
CA ALA A 486 14.95 -4.20 -34.61
C ALA A 486 13.98 -5.17 -33.95
N ALA A 487 14.41 -5.86 -32.88
CA ALA A 487 13.60 -6.82 -32.14
C ALA A 487 12.27 -6.25 -31.61
N GLY A 488 12.16 -4.92 -31.41
CA GLY A 488 10.96 -4.29 -30.85
C GLY A 488 10.76 -4.68 -29.39
N ASP A 489 9.52 -4.95 -28.99
CA ASP A 489 9.15 -5.34 -27.63
C ASP A 489 8.41 -6.69 -27.65
N PRO A 490 9.16 -7.81 -27.71
CA PRO A 490 8.57 -9.14 -27.75
C PRO A 490 7.77 -9.51 -26.50
N ARG A 491 8.09 -8.96 -25.32
CA ARG A 491 7.34 -9.25 -24.08
C ARG A 491 5.89 -8.81 -24.20
N ASN A 492 5.68 -7.62 -24.77
CA ASN A 492 4.36 -7.04 -24.95
C ASN A 492 3.71 -7.35 -26.31
N GLY A 493 4.15 -8.43 -26.98
CA GLY A 493 3.57 -8.88 -28.26
C GLY A 493 3.92 -8.03 -29.48
N ASN A 494 4.84 -7.06 -29.33
CA ASN A 494 5.29 -6.16 -30.40
C ASN A 494 6.67 -6.55 -30.97
N GLY A 495 7.06 -7.82 -30.82
CA GLY A 495 8.30 -8.36 -31.36
C GLY A 495 8.32 -8.38 -32.88
N GLN A 496 9.43 -8.01 -33.50
CA GLN A 496 9.59 -8.01 -34.97
C GLN A 496 10.53 -9.13 -35.44
N ASP A 497 10.54 -9.39 -36.74
CA ASP A 497 11.48 -10.34 -37.34
C ASP A 497 12.92 -9.84 -37.25
N VAL A 498 13.81 -10.74 -36.82
CA VAL A 498 15.26 -10.58 -36.75
C VAL A 498 15.94 -11.54 -37.74
N VAL A 499 17.09 -11.18 -38.28
CA VAL A 499 17.74 -11.85 -39.42
C VAL A 499 19.18 -12.28 -39.17
N SER A 500 19.88 -11.67 -38.20
CA SER A 500 21.22 -12.08 -37.77
C SER A 500 21.19 -13.51 -37.21
N ASN A 501 22.33 -14.10 -36.86
CA ASN A 501 22.29 -15.43 -36.24
C ASN A 501 23.51 -15.70 -35.37
N PHE A 502 23.25 -16.34 -34.23
CA PHE A 502 24.24 -16.95 -33.37
C PHE A 502 24.72 -18.26 -33.98
N VAL A 503 25.93 -18.27 -34.56
CA VAL A 503 26.37 -19.39 -35.41
C VAL A 503 27.72 -20.02 -35.05
N SER A 504 27.83 -21.28 -35.47
CA SER A 504 29.02 -22.13 -35.37
C SER A 504 29.70 -22.31 -36.73
N ASN A 505 31.01 -22.55 -36.74
CA ASN A 505 31.69 -23.15 -37.89
C ASN A 505 31.69 -24.70 -37.87
N ARG A 506 31.05 -25.32 -36.87
CA ARG A 506 30.84 -26.77 -36.73
C ARG A 506 29.36 -27.08 -36.43
N GLY A 507 28.65 -27.64 -37.41
CA GLY A 507 27.19 -27.82 -37.34
C GLY A 507 26.70 -28.91 -36.37
N ASP A 508 27.59 -29.72 -35.80
CA ASP A 508 27.26 -30.85 -34.91
C ASP A 508 27.57 -30.57 -33.43
N GLN A 509 28.20 -29.44 -33.11
CA GLN A 509 28.65 -29.11 -31.75
C GLN A 509 27.75 -28.05 -31.10
N ALA A 510 27.57 -28.15 -29.78
CA ALA A 510 26.92 -27.10 -29.01
C ALA A 510 27.71 -25.78 -29.10
N ILE A 511 27.00 -24.67 -29.23
CA ILE A 511 27.59 -23.32 -29.17
C ILE A 511 27.13 -22.57 -27.94
N SER A 512 28.00 -21.73 -27.41
CA SER A 512 27.71 -21.01 -26.16
C SER A 512 28.37 -19.66 -26.11
N ALA A 513 27.66 -18.69 -25.54
CA ALA A 513 28.14 -17.33 -25.33
C ALA A 513 27.77 -16.86 -23.93
N LEU A 514 28.58 -15.93 -23.41
CA LEU A 514 28.37 -15.23 -22.17
C LEU A 514 27.96 -13.79 -22.47
N ILE A 515 26.91 -13.31 -21.82
CA ILE A 515 26.50 -11.91 -21.76
C ILE A 515 26.87 -11.40 -20.37
N ASP A 516 27.75 -10.40 -20.30
CA ASP A 516 28.13 -9.69 -19.06
C ASP A 516 27.38 -8.36 -18.96
N LEU A 517 26.46 -8.28 -18.01
CA LEU A 517 25.66 -7.07 -17.74
C LEU A 517 26.47 -5.97 -17.01
N GLY A 518 27.74 -6.21 -16.69
CA GLY A 518 28.62 -5.28 -15.99
C GLY A 518 28.42 -5.27 -14.46
N GLN A 519 27.19 -5.44 -14.01
CA GLN A 519 26.77 -5.54 -12.61
C GLN A 519 25.57 -6.49 -12.45
N PRO A 520 25.22 -6.93 -11.23
CA PRO A 520 24.02 -7.73 -11.02
C PRO A 520 22.74 -6.94 -11.36
N HIS A 521 21.86 -7.52 -12.16
CA HIS A 521 20.52 -7.00 -12.44
C HIS A 521 19.45 -8.03 -12.04
N SER A 522 18.31 -7.55 -11.55
CA SER A 522 17.11 -8.37 -11.35
C SER A 522 16.39 -8.55 -12.69
N LEU A 523 16.33 -9.79 -13.17
CA LEU A 523 15.68 -10.18 -14.42
C LEU A 523 14.33 -10.81 -14.13
N ASN A 524 13.33 -10.36 -14.89
CA ASN A 524 11.93 -10.80 -14.75
C ASN A 524 11.44 -11.58 -15.97
N ASP A 525 11.91 -11.24 -17.17
CA ASP A 525 11.60 -12.01 -18.38
C ASP A 525 12.80 -12.13 -19.29
N ILE A 526 12.91 -13.27 -19.96
CA ILE A 526 13.88 -13.50 -21.02
C ILE A 526 13.10 -13.91 -22.26
N CYS A 527 13.19 -13.07 -23.31
CA CYS A 527 12.62 -13.35 -24.61
C CYS A 527 13.71 -13.76 -25.60
N PHE A 528 13.42 -14.73 -26.45
CA PHE A 528 14.33 -15.19 -27.49
C PHE A 528 13.55 -15.52 -28.76
N TYR A 529 14.16 -15.25 -29.92
CA TYR A 529 13.54 -15.55 -31.20
C TYR A 529 13.88 -16.98 -31.61
N ASP A 530 12.88 -17.78 -31.93
CA ASP A 530 13.05 -19.12 -32.47
C ASP A 530 12.87 -19.09 -33.98
N ARG A 531 13.97 -19.32 -34.71
CA ARG A 531 13.98 -19.20 -36.16
C ARG A 531 13.54 -20.47 -36.87
N ASN A 532 13.87 -21.64 -36.31
CA ASN A 532 13.85 -22.90 -37.05
C ASN A 532 12.89 -23.94 -36.49
N GLY A 533 12.46 -23.84 -35.22
CA GLY A 533 11.57 -24.83 -34.64
C GLY A 533 12.24 -26.18 -34.37
N HIS A 534 13.56 -26.18 -34.12
CA HIS A 534 14.33 -27.39 -33.86
C HIS A 534 15.42 -27.22 -32.79
N SER A 535 15.56 -28.25 -31.95
CA SER A 535 16.67 -28.51 -31.01
C SER A 535 16.74 -27.61 -29.78
N ASP A 536 17.23 -28.19 -28.70
CA ASP A 536 17.17 -27.58 -27.37
C ASP A 536 18.14 -26.42 -27.18
N MET A 537 17.73 -25.51 -26.30
CA MET A 537 18.47 -24.34 -25.83
C MET A 537 18.35 -24.23 -24.31
N ARG A 538 19.43 -23.75 -23.68
CA ARG A 538 19.45 -23.38 -22.27
C ARG A 538 20.03 -21.99 -22.06
N ILE A 539 19.43 -21.27 -21.11
CA ILE A 539 19.94 -20.00 -20.57
C ILE A 539 20.22 -20.21 -19.09
N GLU A 540 21.44 -19.95 -18.70
CA GLU A 540 21.94 -20.16 -17.34
C GLU A 540 22.38 -18.82 -16.74
N THR A 541 22.10 -18.61 -15.46
CA THR A 541 22.54 -17.43 -14.70
C THR A 541 23.46 -17.85 -13.56
N GLY A 542 24.41 -17.00 -13.18
CA GLY A 542 25.33 -17.28 -12.08
C GLY A 542 26.73 -16.74 -12.32
N ALA A 543 27.73 -17.53 -11.99
CA ALA A 543 29.13 -17.19 -12.18
C ALA A 543 29.90 -18.40 -12.75
N GLU A 544 31.11 -18.15 -13.24
CA GLU A 544 31.98 -19.20 -13.76
C GLU A 544 32.17 -20.33 -12.73
N GLY A 545 31.83 -21.57 -13.13
CA GLY A 545 31.89 -22.75 -12.26
C GLY A 545 30.67 -22.99 -11.38
N ASN A 546 29.69 -22.08 -11.33
CA ASN A 546 28.44 -22.24 -10.58
C ASN A 546 27.26 -21.61 -11.34
N TRP A 547 26.64 -22.42 -12.21
CA TRP A 547 25.55 -22.01 -13.09
C TRP A 547 24.23 -22.64 -12.65
N THR A 548 23.16 -21.83 -12.69
CA THR A 548 21.78 -22.29 -12.49
C THR A 548 20.99 -22.08 -13.77
N VAL A 549 20.25 -23.09 -14.22
CA VAL A 549 19.40 -22.97 -15.42
C VAL A 549 18.22 -22.06 -15.11
N ALA A 550 18.13 -20.91 -15.80
CA ALA A 550 17.02 -19.97 -15.72
C ALA A 550 15.92 -20.30 -16.75
N VAL A 551 16.33 -20.72 -17.94
CA VAL A 551 15.42 -21.12 -19.04
C VAL A 551 15.94 -22.39 -19.70
N SER A 552 15.04 -23.31 -20.01
CA SER A 552 15.26 -24.43 -20.93
C SER A 552 14.11 -24.46 -21.91
N ASP A 553 14.38 -24.57 -23.20
CA ASP A 553 13.36 -24.54 -24.25
C ASP A 553 13.79 -25.44 -25.42
N ALA A 554 12.81 -26.09 -26.06
CA ALA A 554 13.07 -27.01 -27.16
C ALA A 554 13.21 -26.30 -28.53
N LEU A 555 13.02 -24.97 -28.55
CA LEU A 555 12.90 -24.16 -29.76
C LEU A 555 11.96 -24.83 -30.74
N ASP A 556 10.71 -25.09 -30.38
CA ASP A 556 9.75 -25.88 -31.17
C ASP A 556 8.76 -25.03 -31.99
N THR A 557 9.09 -23.75 -32.21
CA THR A 557 8.27 -22.78 -32.94
C THR A 557 8.99 -22.22 -34.17
N TYR A 558 8.26 -21.78 -35.20
CA TYR A 558 8.89 -21.29 -36.43
C TYR A 558 8.71 -19.79 -36.60
N ARG A 559 9.82 -19.04 -36.52
CA ARG A 559 9.88 -17.58 -36.70
C ARG A 559 8.96 -16.85 -35.73
N GLN A 560 9.12 -17.14 -34.44
CA GLN A 560 8.30 -16.59 -33.36
C GLN A 560 9.19 -16.17 -32.19
N TRP A 561 8.77 -15.10 -31.50
CA TRP A 561 9.31 -14.78 -30.20
C TRP A 561 8.73 -15.69 -29.13
N ARG A 562 9.61 -16.16 -28.25
CA ARG A 562 9.29 -16.93 -27.06
C ARG A 562 9.72 -16.10 -25.87
N CYS A 563 8.87 -15.96 -24.87
CA CYS A 563 9.21 -15.25 -23.63
C CYS A 563 8.95 -16.17 -22.44
N GLN A 564 9.91 -16.26 -21.54
CA GLN A 564 9.78 -16.99 -20.28
C GLN A 564 10.01 -16.03 -19.12
N SER A 565 9.08 -16.01 -18.17
CA SER A 565 9.25 -15.28 -16.93
C SER A 565 10.27 -16.00 -16.06
N VAL A 566 11.19 -15.22 -15.51
CA VAL A 566 12.26 -15.63 -14.60
C VAL A 566 12.20 -14.75 -13.36
N ASN A 567 12.84 -15.16 -12.27
CA ASN A 567 13.01 -14.30 -11.10
C ASN A 567 14.41 -14.55 -10.55
N VAL A 568 15.39 -13.93 -11.19
CA VAL A 568 16.80 -14.17 -10.92
C VAL A 568 17.56 -12.85 -10.88
N SER A 569 18.42 -12.68 -9.88
CA SER A 569 19.40 -11.59 -9.86
C SER A 569 20.74 -12.13 -10.35
N SER A 570 21.26 -11.59 -11.45
CA SER A 570 22.54 -12.04 -12.00
C SER A 570 23.26 -10.97 -12.79
N ARG A 571 24.59 -11.04 -12.81
CA ARG A 571 25.44 -10.26 -13.71
C ARG A 571 25.72 -10.98 -15.02
N TYR A 572 25.83 -12.30 -14.98
CA TYR A 572 26.26 -13.10 -16.12
C TYR A 572 25.15 -14.03 -16.59
N ILE A 573 24.92 -14.02 -17.90
CA ILE A 573 23.96 -14.89 -18.57
C ILE A 573 24.73 -15.72 -19.58
N LYS A 574 24.61 -17.04 -19.47
CA LYS A 574 25.21 -17.99 -20.40
C LYS A 574 24.13 -18.62 -21.24
N VAL A 575 24.20 -18.39 -22.55
CA VAL A 575 23.31 -19.01 -23.55
C VAL A 575 24.03 -20.21 -24.16
N THR A 576 23.38 -21.36 -24.24
CA THR A 576 23.88 -22.54 -24.97
C THR A 576 22.81 -23.05 -25.94
N LEU A 577 23.18 -23.26 -27.20
CA LEU A 577 22.41 -24.03 -28.17
C LEU A 577 23.03 -25.41 -28.33
N ASP A 578 22.24 -26.48 -28.24
CA ASP A 578 22.78 -27.84 -28.07
C ASP A 578 23.47 -28.42 -29.31
N ASN A 579 23.08 -28.01 -30.52
CA ASN A 579 23.74 -28.38 -31.77
C ASN A 579 23.35 -27.40 -32.90
N GLY A 580 23.89 -27.60 -34.11
CA GLY A 580 23.66 -26.69 -35.24
C GLY A 580 22.28 -26.77 -35.89
N LEU A 581 21.33 -27.54 -35.36
CA LEU A 581 19.92 -27.45 -35.75
C LEU A 581 19.19 -26.32 -34.99
N ALA A 582 19.63 -26.01 -33.76
CA ALA A 582 19.12 -24.89 -32.98
C ALA A 582 19.53 -23.56 -33.63
N SER A 583 18.58 -22.64 -33.72
CA SER A 583 18.82 -21.31 -34.28
C SER A 583 18.02 -20.26 -33.52
N MET A 584 18.77 -19.47 -32.74
CA MET A 584 18.26 -18.39 -31.91
C MET A 584 18.97 -17.10 -32.28
N PRO A 585 18.43 -16.31 -33.22
CA PRO A 585 19.11 -15.14 -33.76
C PRO A 585 19.11 -13.91 -32.84
N GLU A 586 18.25 -13.84 -31.83
CA GLU A 586 18.23 -12.69 -30.92
C GLU A 586 17.66 -13.08 -29.56
N ILE A 587 18.18 -12.46 -28.49
CA ILE A 587 17.68 -12.52 -27.12
C ILE A 587 17.41 -11.10 -26.61
N VAL A 588 16.31 -10.90 -25.90
CA VAL A 588 15.95 -9.64 -25.23
C VAL A 588 15.71 -9.93 -23.75
N LEU A 589 16.33 -9.13 -22.89
CA LEU A 589 16.24 -9.27 -21.44
C LEU A 589 15.36 -8.16 -20.88
N TYR A 590 14.52 -8.49 -19.89
CA TYR A 590 13.70 -7.53 -19.16
C TYR A 590 14.04 -7.57 -17.68
N GLY A 591 14.18 -6.40 -17.10
CA GLY A 591 14.54 -6.23 -15.70
C GLY A 591 14.47 -4.75 -15.30
N LEU A 592 14.84 -4.46 -14.06
CA LEU A 592 14.99 -3.08 -13.58
C LEU A 592 16.20 -2.42 -14.27
N GLN A 593 15.99 -1.25 -14.86
CA GLN A 593 17.00 -0.48 -15.60
C GLN A 593 17.30 0.86 -14.99
#